data_AF-A7NM65-F1
#
_entry.id   AF-A7NM65-F1
#
_cell.length_a   1.000
_cell.length_b   1.000
_cell.length_c   1.000
_cell.angle_alpha   90.00
_cell.angle_beta   90.00
_cell.angle_gamma   90.00
#
_symmetry.space_group_name_H-M   'P 1'
#
loop_
_entity.id
_entity.type
_entity.pdbx_description
1 polymer ?
#
loop_
_entity_poly.entity_id
_entity_poly.type
_entity_poly.pdbx_seq_one_letter_code
_entity_poly.pdbx_strand_id
1 'polypeptide(L)'
;MTTRPALAQEIADAQRTISALTEEITATRSYISANEQALQSQPQSLRAITEEGLAKARANLARKEAELQIAQHTLANAQRTLAKVEEIERKQGEIRKLEQDLATINALLERARSELSRLESELLAMTGPVVVPAFALVMNDGRSIALPTDRSEMLIGCQDAADNIFPDVDLSPFDARANGVSRRHAILRYAGGQWTLTDLGSANGTFVNDTMLMPHTPTVLPEGSVVRLGAFVVTLRSMSPSKTVRL
;
A
#
# COMPACT_ATOMS: atom_id res chain seq x y z
N MET A 1 -31.91 -26.81 -7.04
CA MET A 1 -30.95 -27.20 -5.98
C MET A 1 -31.77 -27.64 -4.78
N THR A 2 -31.49 -28.79 -4.20
CA THR A 2 -32.15 -29.28 -2.98
C THR A 2 -31.85 -28.31 -1.84
N THR A 3 -32.88 -27.76 -1.21
CA THR A 3 -32.70 -26.75 -0.16
C THR A 3 -32.42 -27.44 1.18
N ARG A 4 -31.70 -26.76 2.08
CA ARG A 4 -31.46 -27.23 3.46
C ARG A 4 -32.73 -27.74 4.17
N PRO A 5 -33.87 -27.01 4.15
CA PRO A 5 -35.11 -27.52 4.76
C PRO A 5 -35.66 -28.76 4.06
N ALA A 6 -35.51 -28.89 2.74
CA ALA A 6 -35.94 -30.10 2.03
C ALA A 6 -35.11 -31.33 2.44
N LEU A 7 -33.78 -31.18 2.57
CA LEU A 7 -32.90 -32.26 3.03
C LEU A 7 -33.17 -32.63 4.49
N ALA A 8 -33.44 -31.65 5.36
CA ALA A 8 -33.80 -31.92 6.75
C ALA A 8 -35.13 -32.70 6.86
N GLN A 9 -36.11 -32.35 6.02
CA GLN A 9 -37.37 -33.08 5.95
C GLN A 9 -37.17 -34.51 5.42
N GLU A 10 -36.39 -34.68 4.36
CA GLU A 10 -36.05 -36.00 3.79
C GLU A 10 -35.34 -36.91 4.82
N ILE A 11 -34.43 -36.36 5.62
CA ILE A 11 -33.77 -37.07 6.73
C ILE A 11 -34.80 -37.51 7.77
N ALA A 12 -35.72 -36.61 8.18
CA ALA A 12 -36.75 -36.95 9.16
C ALA A 12 -37.71 -38.03 8.64
N ASP A 13 -38.07 -37.98 7.36
CA ASP A 13 -38.93 -38.97 6.71
C ASP A 13 -38.24 -40.34 6.60
N ALA A 14 -36.96 -40.35 6.24
CA ALA A 14 -36.14 -41.57 6.20
C ALA A 14 -35.97 -42.19 7.60
N GLN A 15 -35.73 -41.38 8.64
CA GLN A 15 -35.64 -41.85 10.02
C GLN A 15 -36.94 -42.49 10.51
N ARG A 16 -38.09 -41.89 10.17
CA ARG A 16 -39.42 -42.47 10.49
C ARG A 16 -39.61 -43.81 9.79
N THR A 17 -39.27 -43.88 8.51
CA THR A 17 -39.37 -45.12 7.71
C THR A 17 -38.47 -46.22 8.27
N ILE A 18 -37.22 -45.91 8.60
CA ILE A 18 -36.27 -46.85 9.19
C ILE A 18 -36.79 -47.38 10.53
N SER A 19 -37.36 -46.50 11.38
CA SER A 19 -37.91 -46.90 12.67
C SER A 19 -39.08 -47.86 12.51
N ALA A 20 -40.04 -47.54 11.63
CA ALA A 20 -41.18 -48.41 11.34
C ALA A 20 -40.76 -49.77 10.77
N LEU A 21 -39.85 -49.79 9.79
CA LEU A 21 -39.32 -51.03 9.22
C LEU A 21 -38.59 -51.88 10.27
N THR A 22 -37.84 -51.24 11.18
CA THR A 22 -37.12 -51.95 12.24
C THR A 22 -38.08 -52.61 13.23
N GLU A 23 -39.15 -51.93 13.61
CA GLU A 23 -40.21 -52.49 14.47
C GLU A 23 -40.90 -53.68 13.80
N GLU A 24 -41.29 -53.53 12.54
CA GLU A 24 -41.95 -54.59 11.77
C GLU A 24 -41.05 -55.81 11.52
N ILE A 25 -39.76 -55.59 11.23
CA ILE A 25 -38.76 -56.65 11.08
C ILE A 25 -38.62 -57.42 12.40
N THR A 26 -38.55 -56.70 13.52
CA THR A 26 -38.44 -57.30 14.86
C THR A 26 -39.67 -58.15 15.17
N ALA A 27 -40.88 -57.62 14.93
CA ALA A 27 -42.12 -58.36 15.12
C ALA A 27 -42.19 -59.62 14.23
N THR A 28 -41.78 -59.50 12.96
CA THR A 28 -41.76 -60.62 12.01
C THR A 28 -40.75 -61.71 12.44
N ARG A 29 -39.57 -61.32 12.92
CA ARG A 29 -38.56 -62.26 13.46
C ARG A 29 -39.08 -62.99 14.69
N SER A 30 -39.73 -62.28 15.62
CA SER A 30 -40.36 -62.90 16.80
C SER A 30 -41.46 -63.88 16.41
N TYR A 31 -42.31 -63.52 15.43
CA TYR A 31 -43.34 -64.42 14.90
C TYR A 31 -42.73 -65.69 14.28
N ILE A 32 -41.70 -65.54 13.45
CA ILE A 32 -41.00 -66.68 12.83
C ILE A 32 -40.43 -67.60 13.90
N SER A 33 -39.70 -67.04 14.87
CA SER A 33 -39.08 -67.81 15.95
C SER A 33 -40.10 -68.59 16.80
N ALA A 34 -41.22 -67.96 17.17
CA ALA A 34 -42.28 -68.60 17.95
C ALA A 34 -42.94 -69.76 17.20
N ASN A 35 -43.22 -69.58 15.89
CA ASN A 35 -43.85 -70.62 15.07
C ASN A 35 -42.87 -71.76 14.74
N GLU A 36 -41.57 -71.47 14.57
CA GLU A 36 -40.54 -72.50 14.40
C GLU A 36 -40.40 -73.40 15.64
N GLN A 37 -40.47 -72.82 16.85
CA GLN A 37 -40.50 -73.58 18.10
C GLN A 37 -41.76 -74.45 18.20
N ALA A 38 -42.93 -73.90 17.87
CA ALA A 38 -44.19 -74.65 17.90
C ALA A 38 -44.18 -75.85 16.91
N LEU A 39 -43.57 -75.69 15.74
CA LEU A 39 -43.49 -76.71 14.69
C LEU A 39 -42.87 -78.04 15.17
N GLN A 40 -41.91 -77.95 16.09
CA GLN A 40 -41.20 -79.10 16.67
C GLN A 40 -42.16 -80.05 17.41
N SER A 41 -43.25 -79.51 17.97
CA SER A 41 -44.23 -80.25 18.78
C SER A 41 -45.57 -80.51 18.08
N GLN A 42 -45.77 -80.04 16.84
CA GLN A 42 -47.06 -80.14 16.13
C GLN A 42 -47.28 -81.50 15.43
N PRO A 43 -48.54 -81.98 15.36
CA PRO A 43 -48.93 -83.15 14.57
C PRO A 43 -48.84 -82.90 13.04
N GLN A 44 -48.61 -83.96 12.27
CA GLN A 44 -48.32 -83.90 10.82
C GLN A 44 -49.37 -83.13 9.99
N SER A 45 -50.65 -83.18 10.35
CA SER A 45 -51.73 -82.49 9.62
C SER A 45 -51.65 -80.97 9.69
N LEU A 46 -51.04 -80.39 10.72
CA LEU A 46 -50.92 -78.93 10.91
C LEU A 46 -49.56 -78.38 10.46
N ARG A 47 -48.54 -79.23 10.35
CA ARG A 47 -47.18 -78.81 9.97
C ARG A 47 -47.11 -78.14 8.60
N ALA A 48 -47.77 -78.71 7.58
CA ALA A 48 -47.73 -78.16 6.22
C ALA A 48 -48.27 -76.71 6.15
N ILE A 49 -49.33 -76.41 6.90
CA ILE A 49 -49.93 -75.08 6.96
C ILE A 49 -48.98 -74.08 7.63
N THR A 50 -48.38 -74.48 8.76
CA THR A 50 -47.42 -73.65 9.50
C THR A 50 -46.14 -73.41 8.69
N GLU A 51 -45.64 -74.43 7.97
CA GLU A 51 -44.48 -74.31 7.07
C GLU A 51 -44.74 -73.33 5.92
N GLU A 52 -45.93 -73.38 5.29
CA GLU A 52 -46.31 -72.42 4.25
C GLU A 52 -46.39 -70.98 4.81
N GLY A 53 -46.98 -70.82 5.99
CA GLY A 53 -47.03 -69.53 6.70
C GLY A 53 -45.64 -68.97 7.03
N LEU A 54 -44.73 -69.82 7.51
CA LEU A 54 -43.34 -69.48 7.79
C LEU A 54 -42.59 -69.08 6.52
N ALA A 55 -42.80 -69.79 5.40
CA ALA A 55 -42.19 -69.44 4.12
C ALA A 55 -42.62 -68.04 3.64
N LYS A 56 -43.91 -67.71 3.75
CA LYS A 56 -44.42 -66.36 3.44
C LYS A 56 -43.84 -65.30 4.37
N ALA A 57 -43.75 -65.59 5.68
CA ALA A 57 -43.18 -64.67 6.66
C ALA A 57 -41.69 -64.39 6.39
N ARG A 58 -40.90 -65.41 6.05
CA ARG A 58 -39.47 -65.26 5.68
C ARG A 58 -39.30 -64.43 4.40
N ALA A 59 -40.15 -64.65 3.39
CA ALA A 59 -40.12 -63.85 2.17
C ALA A 59 -40.47 -62.37 2.44
N ASN A 60 -41.43 -62.11 3.32
CA ASN A 60 -41.77 -60.76 3.76
C ASN A 60 -40.61 -60.11 4.53
N LEU A 61 -40.01 -60.84 5.48
CA LEU A 61 -38.84 -60.39 6.23
C LEU A 61 -37.70 -59.97 5.29
N ALA A 62 -37.34 -60.81 4.32
CA ALA A 62 -36.27 -60.51 3.36
C ALA A 62 -36.54 -59.24 2.53
N ARG A 63 -37.81 -59.01 2.13
CA ARG A 63 -38.21 -57.76 1.44
C ARG A 63 -38.02 -56.53 2.33
N LYS A 64 -38.52 -56.60 3.57
CA LYS A 64 -38.38 -55.50 4.53
C LYS A 64 -36.92 -55.22 4.90
N GLU A 65 -36.09 -56.25 5.03
CA GLU A 65 -34.66 -56.09 5.27
C GLU A 65 -33.96 -55.37 4.10
N ALA A 66 -34.34 -55.69 2.86
CA ALA A 66 -33.85 -54.97 1.68
C ALA A 66 -34.32 -53.51 1.64
N GLU A 67 -35.60 -53.24 1.95
CA GLU A 67 -36.15 -51.89 2.06
C GLU A 67 -35.44 -51.08 3.16
N LEU A 68 -35.16 -51.70 4.31
CA LEU A 68 -34.43 -51.08 5.42
C LEU A 68 -33.01 -50.69 4.99
N GLN A 69 -32.30 -51.58 4.29
CA GLN A 69 -30.96 -51.29 3.76
C GLN A 69 -30.97 -50.10 2.80
N ILE A 70 -31.95 -50.03 1.89
CA ILE A 70 -32.12 -48.91 0.96
C ILE A 70 -32.39 -47.61 1.74
N ALA A 71 -33.32 -47.64 2.70
CA ALA A 71 -33.66 -46.46 3.50
C ALA A 71 -32.46 -45.94 4.31
N GLN A 72 -31.66 -46.85 4.90
CA GLN A 72 -30.42 -46.52 5.60
C GLN A 72 -29.39 -45.86 4.68
N HIS A 73 -29.24 -46.37 3.46
CA HIS A 73 -28.34 -45.78 2.47
C HIS A 73 -28.79 -44.38 2.05
N THR A 74 -30.09 -44.20 1.79
CA THR A 74 -30.68 -42.89 1.47
C THR A 74 -30.48 -41.89 2.60
N LEU A 75 -30.73 -42.28 3.86
CA LEU A 75 -30.50 -41.44 5.02
C LEU A 75 -29.04 -40.99 5.12
N ALA A 76 -28.09 -41.93 4.96
CA ALA A 76 -26.67 -41.62 5.03
C ALA A 76 -26.24 -40.63 3.94
N ASN A 77 -26.77 -40.78 2.72
CA ASN A 77 -26.50 -39.86 1.61
C ASN A 77 -27.10 -38.47 1.85
N ALA A 78 -28.35 -38.41 2.34
CA ALA A 78 -29.02 -37.16 2.67
C ALA A 78 -28.27 -36.39 3.77
N GLN A 79 -27.81 -37.09 4.82
CA GLN A 79 -27.00 -36.50 5.89
C GLN A 79 -25.66 -35.96 5.39
N ARG A 80 -24.94 -36.71 4.55
CA ARG A 80 -23.69 -36.23 3.92
C ARG A 80 -23.93 -34.99 3.05
N THR A 81 -25.04 -34.97 2.32
CA THR A 81 -25.41 -33.86 1.45
C THR A 81 -25.75 -32.62 2.28
N LEU A 82 -26.54 -32.77 3.34
CA LEU A 82 -26.85 -31.69 4.28
C LEU A 82 -25.58 -31.09 4.89
N ALA A 83 -24.66 -31.92 5.37
CA ALA A 83 -23.40 -31.44 5.94
C ALA A 83 -22.58 -30.61 4.93
N LYS A 84 -22.58 -31.02 3.66
CA LYS A 84 -21.92 -30.25 2.59
C LYS A 84 -22.65 -28.94 2.27
N VAL A 85 -23.97 -28.93 2.28
CA VAL A 85 -24.77 -27.70 2.10
C VAL A 85 -24.48 -26.71 3.23
N GLU A 86 -24.44 -27.15 4.49
CA GLU A 86 -24.12 -26.30 5.63
C GLU A 86 -22.69 -25.74 5.57
N GLU A 87 -21.74 -26.55 5.10
CA GLU A 87 -20.37 -26.09 4.84
C GLU A 87 -20.30 -25.03 3.74
N ILE A 88 -21.07 -25.20 2.65
CA ILE A 88 -21.19 -24.21 1.58
C ILE A 88 -21.81 -22.92 2.11
N GLU A 89 -22.91 -22.99 2.88
CA GLU A 89 -23.58 -21.83 3.47
C GLU A 89 -22.61 -21.03 4.37
N ARG A 90 -21.83 -21.73 5.20
CA ARG A 90 -20.79 -21.11 6.03
C ARG A 90 -19.73 -20.40 5.17
N LYS A 91 -19.20 -21.06 4.13
CA LYS A 91 -18.22 -20.45 3.23
C LYS A 91 -18.78 -19.27 2.45
N GLN A 92 -20.03 -19.32 2.03
CA GLN A 92 -20.73 -18.18 1.42
C GLN A 92 -20.88 -17.01 2.40
N GLY A 93 -21.07 -17.28 3.69
CA GLY A 93 -21.02 -16.26 4.75
C GLY A 93 -19.65 -15.60 4.88
N GLU A 94 -18.58 -16.41 4.92
CA GLU A 94 -17.19 -15.92 4.97
C GLU A 94 -16.86 -15.04 3.74
N ILE A 95 -17.22 -15.50 2.53
CA ILE A 95 -17.00 -14.75 1.28
C ILE A 95 -17.70 -13.40 1.31
N ARG A 96 -18.99 -13.35 1.70
CA ARG A 96 -19.74 -12.09 1.78
C ARG A 96 -19.09 -11.08 2.74
N LYS A 97 -18.55 -11.57 3.86
CA LYS A 97 -17.83 -10.71 4.82
C LYS A 97 -16.55 -10.14 4.18
N LEU A 98 -15.76 -10.98 3.51
CA LEU A 98 -14.55 -10.54 2.82
C LEU A 98 -14.85 -9.54 1.70
N GLU A 99 -15.93 -9.72 0.95
CA GLU A 99 -16.38 -8.77 -0.07
C GLU A 99 -16.75 -7.41 0.54
N GLN A 100 -17.43 -7.40 1.69
CA GLN A 100 -17.75 -6.17 2.42
C GLN A 100 -16.48 -5.46 2.95
N ASP A 101 -15.54 -6.22 3.48
CA ASP A 101 -14.25 -5.68 3.95
C ASP A 101 -13.46 -5.08 2.79
N LEU A 102 -13.40 -5.77 1.64
CA LEU A 102 -12.74 -5.29 0.42
C LEU A 102 -13.39 -3.99 -0.09
N ALA A 103 -14.73 -3.90 -0.10
CA ALA A 103 -15.43 -2.68 -0.48
C ALA A 103 -15.06 -1.50 0.44
N THR A 104 -14.92 -1.76 1.74
CA THR A 104 -14.51 -0.76 2.74
C THR A 104 -13.08 -0.29 2.49
N ILE A 105 -12.16 -1.23 2.27
CA ILE A 105 -10.74 -0.92 1.98
C ILE A 105 -10.61 -0.08 0.71
N ASN A 106 -11.32 -0.45 -0.36
CA ASN A 106 -11.30 0.32 -1.61
C ASN A 106 -11.82 1.74 -1.43
N ALA A 107 -12.90 1.93 -0.66
CA ALA A 107 -13.42 3.25 -0.35
C ALA A 107 -12.41 4.11 0.44
N LEU A 108 -11.68 3.52 1.39
CA LEU A 108 -10.62 4.21 2.13
C LEU A 108 -9.44 4.58 1.24
N LEU A 109 -9.03 3.67 0.34
CA LEU A 109 -7.95 3.91 -0.59
C LEU A 109 -8.24 5.08 -1.53
N GLU A 110 -9.45 5.14 -2.10
CA GLU A 110 -9.86 6.24 -2.98
C GLU A 110 -9.92 7.59 -2.26
N ARG A 111 -10.33 7.61 -0.99
CA ARG A 111 -10.26 8.82 -0.15
C ARG A 111 -8.81 9.27 0.05
N ALA A 112 -7.92 8.37 0.42
CA ALA A 112 -6.51 8.68 0.62
C ALA A 112 -5.83 9.20 -0.66
N ARG A 113 -6.13 8.58 -1.82
CA ARG A 113 -5.65 9.05 -3.13
C ARG A 113 -6.13 10.46 -3.45
N SER A 114 -7.39 10.75 -3.17
CA SER A 114 -7.97 12.07 -3.40
C SER A 114 -7.32 13.14 -2.52
N GLU A 115 -7.07 12.80 -1.25
CA GLU A 115 -6.38 13.68 -0.31
C GLU A 115 -4.92 13.93 -0.72
N LEU A 116 -4.20 12.88 -1.14
CA LEU A 116 -2.85 13.01 -1.68
C LEU A 116 -2.82 13.94 -2.89
N SER A 117 -3.69 13.75 -3.86
CA SER A 117 -3.77 14.60 -5.05
C SER A 117 -4.07 16.06 -4.71
N ARG A 118 -4.92 16.31 -3.69
CA ARG A 118 -5.18 17.66 -3.18
C ARG A 118 -3.92 18.28 -2.59
N LEU A 119 -3.22 17.55 -1.72
CA LEU A 119 -1.98 18.02 -1.08
C LEU A 119 -0.86 18.26 -2.10
N GLU A 120 -0.72 17.41 -3.12
CA GLU A 120 0.23 17.61 -4.21
C GLU A 120 -0.09 18.87 -5.01
N SER A 121 -1.38 19.15 -5.25
CA SER A 121 -1.82 20.36 -5.94
C SER A 121 -1.59 21.62 -5.09
N GLU A 122 -1.87 21.55 -3.79
CA GLU A 122 -1.57 22.63 -2.84
C GLU A 122 -0.06 22.90 -2.78
N LEU A 123 0.75 21.84 -2.69
CA LEU A 123 2.21 21.96 -2.71
C LEU A 123 2.68 22.58 -4.02
N LEU A 124 2.19 22.12 -5.17
CA LEU A 124 2.53 22.68 -6.48
C LEU A 124 2.16 24.17 -6.59
N ALA A 125 1.01 24.58 -6.02
CA ALA A 125 0.61 25.98 -5.98
C ALA A 125 1.53 26.81 -5.06
N MET A 126 1.99 26.24 -3.95
CA MET A 126 2.94 26.88 -3.02
C MET A 126 4.38 26.90 -3.54
N THR A 127 4.78 25.91 -4.34
CA THR A 127 6.12 25.74 -4.91
C THR A 127 6.15 25.99 -6.41
N GLY A 128 5.23 26.81 -6.93
CA GLY A 128 5.28 27.28 -8.31
C GLY A 128 6.69 27.78 -8.66
N PRO A 129 7.10 27.78 -9.95
CA PRO A 129 8.50 27.97 -10.33
C PRO A 129 9.03 29.26 -9.72
N VAL A 130 9.89 29.12 -8.71
CA VAL A 130 10.72 30.21 -8.23
C VAL A 130 11.70 30.46 -9.37
N VAL A 131 11.38 31.42 -10.24
CA VAL A 131 12.33 31.94 -11.22
C VAL A 131 13.39 32.66 -10.39
N VAL A 132 14.41 31.93 -9.97
CA VAL A 132 15.63 32.56 -9.46
C VAL A 132 16.29 33.18 -10.68
N PRO A 133 16.43 34.51 -10.75
CA PRO A 133 17.20 35.12 -11.84
C PRO A 133 18.59 34.51 -11.80
N ALA A 134 19.11 34.08 -12.94
CA ALA A 134 20.54 33.76 -13.00
C ALA A 134 21.26 35.08 -12.74
N PHE A 135 22.16 35.15 -11.76
CA PHE A 135 22.95 36.36 -11.50
C PHE A 135 24.39 36.14 -11.92
N ALA A 136 25.08 37.22 -12.29
CA ALA A 136 26.50 37.21 -12.55
C ALA A 136 27.19 38.44 -11.98
N LEU A 137 28.47 38.29 -11.67
CA LEU A 137 29.38 39.40 -11.48
C LEU A 137 30.01 39.74 -12.83
N VAL A 138 29.73 40.95 -13.32
CA VAL A 138 30.20 41.44 -14.62
C VAL A 138 31.35 42.42 -14.41
N MET A 139 32.47 42.17 -15.07
CA MET A 139 33.66 43.03 -15.05
C MET A 139 33.55 44.15 -16.09
N ASN A 140 34.38 45.18 -15.94
CA ASN A 140 34.40 46.34 -16.87
C ASN A 140 34.80 45.99 -18.30
N ASP A 141 35.53 44.88 -18.50
CA ASP A 141 35.95 44.39 -19.81
C ASP A 141 34.90 43.49 -20.49
N GLY A 142 33.72 43.34 -19.88
CA GLY A 142 32.62 42.52 -20.40
C GLY A 142 32.70 41.04 -20.05
N ARG A 143 33.77 40.57 -19.40
CA ARG A 143 33.80 39.20 -18.84
C ARG A 143 32.80 39.09 -17.70
N SER A 144 32.30 37.89 -17.45
CA SER A 144 31.36 37.64 -16.36
C SER A 144 31.58 36.29 -15.70
N ILE A 145 31.20 36.21 -14.43
CA ILE A 145 31.19 34.97 -13.64
C ILE A 145 29.76 34.73 -13.20
N ALA A 146 29.18 33.61 -13.64
CA ALA A 146 27.87 33.19 -13.19
C ALA A 146 27.93 32.85 -11.70
N LEU A 147 26.95 33.32 -10.94
CA LEU A 147 26.80 33.00 -9.53
C LEU A 147 25.99 31.70 -9.40
N PRO A 148 26.56 30.65 -8.78
CA PRO A 148 25.83 29.43 -8.46
C PRO A 148 24.56 29.74 -7.66
N THR A 149 23.41 29.20 -8.07
CA THR A 149 22.11 29.38 -7.38
C THR A 149 21.75 28.20 -6.49
N ASP A 150 22.57 27.15 -6.49
CA ASP A 150 22.45 25.95 -5.65
C ASP A 150 23.07 26.13 -4.25
N ARG A 151 23.79 27.23 -4.02
CA ARG A 151 24.42 27.57 -2.74
C ARG A 151 23.81 28.83 -2.15
N SER A 152 23.48 28.79 -0.86
CA SER A 152 22.98 29.95 -0.13
C SER A 152 24.09 30.94 0.23
N GLU A 153 25.32 30.46 0.42
CA GLU A 153 26.49 31.23 0.81
C GLU A 153 27.70 30.85 -0.04
N MET A 154 28.43 31.86 -0.54
CA MET A 154 29.54 31.69 -1.47
C MET A 154 30.73 32.54 -1.05
N LEU A 155 31.88 31.91 -0.94
CA LEU A 155 33.15 32.57 -0.73
C LEU A 155 33.65 33.20 -2.04
N ILE A 156 33.88 34.51 -2.01
CA ILE A 156 34.55 35.27 -3.07
C ILE A 156 36.02 35.47 -2.69
N GLY A 157 36.91 35.18 -3.62
CA GLY A 157 38.34 35.45 -3.43
C GLY A 157 39.19 34.93 -4.57
N CYS A 158 40.46 34.70 -4.27
CA CYS A 158 41.41 34.09 -5.19
C CYS A 158 41.84 32.71 -4.66
N GLN A 159 41.73 31.71 -5.51
CA GLN A 159 42.29 30.38 -5.28
C GLN A 159 43.77 30.44 -4.87
N ASP A 160 44.11 29.63 -3.86
CA ASP A 160 45.47 29.40 -3.41
C ASP A 160 45.63 27.92 -3.05
N ALA A 161 46.30 27.16 -3.93
CA ALA A 161 46.50 25.73 -3.74
C ALA A 161 47.46 25.41 -2.59
N ALA A 162 48.39 26.31 -2.25
CA ALA A 162 49.34 26.08 -1.17
C ALA A 162 48.64 26.09 0.20
N ASP A 163 47.65 26.97 0.36
CA ASP A 163 46.85 27.10 1.59
C ASP A 163 45.51 26.34 1.52
N ASN A 164 45.30 25.52 0.47
CA ASN A 164 44.07 24.74 0.24
C ASN A 164 42.79 25.60 0.23
N ILE A 165 42.87 26.79 -0.40
CA ILE A 165 41.75 27.75 -0.51
C ILE A 165 41.19 27.69 -1.94
N PHE A 166 39.92 27.29 -2.05
CA PHE A 166 39.17 27.23 -3.31
C PHE A 166 37.84 27.97 -3.11
N PRO A 167 37.78 29.27 -3.47
CA PRO A 167 36.55 30.05 -3.34
C PRO A 167 35.46 29.54 -4.30
N ASP A 168 34.20 29.68 -3.91
CA ASP A 168 33.04 29.35 -4.75
C ASP A 168 32.98 30.24 -5.99
N VAL A 169 33.40 31.51 -5.83
CA VAL A 169 33.54 32.50 -6.90
C VAL A 169 35.03 32.87 -6.97
N ASP A 170 35.76 32.15 -7.82
CA ASP A 170 37.20 32.38 -8.01
C ASP A 170 37.47 33.53 -8.99
N LEU A 171 38.15 34.54 -8.48
CA LEU A 171 38.55 35.72 -9.23
C LEU A 171 40.00 35.65 -9.76
N SER A 172 40.74 34.59 -9.43
CA SER A 172 42.13 34.39 -9.90
C SER A 172 42.30 34.50 -11.43
N PRO A 173 41.40 33.96 -12.27
CA PRO A 173 41.53 34.06 -13.73
C PRO A 173 41.45 35.48 -14.31
N PHE A 174 41.13 36.47 -13.48
CA PHE A 174 40.87 37.86 -13.89
C PHE A 174 41.89 38.84 -13.30
N ASP A 175 43.08 38.36 -12.92
CA ASP A 175 44.15 39.15 -12.30
C ASP A 175 43.72 39.86 -11.00
N ALA A 176 42.67 39.36 -10.35
CA ALA A 176 42.09 39.98 -9.16
C ALA A 176 43.08 40.01 -7.98
N ARG A 177 43.97 39.00 -7.89
CA ARG A 177 45.02 38.92 -6.86
C ARG A 177 46.00 40.09 -6.96
N ALA A 178 46.42 40.44 -8.17
CA ALA A 178 47.29 41.59 -8.43
C ALA A 178 46.56 42.92 -8.14
N ASN A 179 45.24 42.93 -8.30
CA ASN A 179 44.37 44.06 -7.95
C ASN A 179 43.95 44.08 -6.47
N GLY A 180 44.62 43.32 -5.61
CA GLY A 180 44.44 43.40 -4.16
C GLY A 180 43.30 42.56 -3.59
N VAL A 181 42.74 41.62 -4.35
CA VAL A 181 41.75 40.68 -3.82
C VAL A 181 42.44 39.65 -2.91
N SER A 182 41.75 39.32 -1.81
CA SER A 182 42.23 38.41 -0.79
C SER A 182 41.81 36.98 -1.13
N ARG A 183 42.53 35.99 -0.62
CA ARG A 183 42.21 34.57 -0.86
C ARG A 183 40.82 34.21 -0.35
N ARG A 184 40.47 34.75 0.82
CA ARG A 184 39.13 34.76 1.41
C ARG A 184 38.74 36.22 1.60
N HIS A 185 38.14 36.84 0.59
CA HIS A 185 37.92 38.29 0.60
C HIS A 185 36.56 38.65 1.19
N ALA A 186 35.49 38.05 0.66
CA ALA A 186 34.14 38.34 1.08
C ALA A 186 33.25 37.10 0.96
N ILE A 187 32.11 37.12 1.64
CA ILE A 187 31.03 36.16 1.49
C ILE A 187 29.87 36.86 0.79
N LEU A 188 29.38 36.24 -0.28
CA LEU A 188 28.16 36.62 -0.95
C LEU A 188 27.06 35.60 -0.60
N ARG A 189 25.92 36.09 -0.12
CA ARG A 189 24.80 35.25 0.31
C ARG A 189 23.53 35.66 -0.42
N TYR A 190 22.75 34.68 -0.87
CA TYR A 190 21.43 34.87 -1.45
C TYR A 190 20.36 34.24 -0.57
N ALA A 191 19.51 35.07 0.03
CA ALA A 191 18.42 34.60 0.89
C ALA A 191 17.21 35.51 0.76
N GLY A 192 16.01 34.92 0.71
CA GLY A 192 14.75 35.68 0.64
C GLY A 192 14.63 36.61 -0.59
N GLY A 193 15.29 36.26 -1.71
CA GLY A 193 15.30 37.08 -2.93
C GLY A 193 16.28 38.26 -2.92
N GLN A 194 17.15 38.35 -1.90
CA GLN A 194 18.07 39.47 -1.72
C GLN A 194 19.52 39.00 -1.59
N TRP A 195 20.42 39.70 -2.28
CA TRP A 195 21.86 39.52 -2.14
C TRP A 195 22.39 40.33 -0.96
N THR A 196 23.29 39.73 -0.19
CA THR A 196 24.09 40.42 0.83
C THR A 196 25.56 40.08 0.67
N LEU A 197 26.43 41.07 0.81
CA LEU A 197 27.88 40.95 0.76
C LEU A 197 28.47 41.25 2.14
N THR A 198 29.38 40.39 2.60
CA THR A 198 30.07 40.52 3.89
C THR A 198 31.58 40.46 3.66
N ASP A 199 32.31 41.52 3.94
CA ASP A 199 33.78 41.50 3.92
C ASP A 199 34.32 40.62 5.04
N LEU A 200 35.32 39.78 4.78
CA LEU A 200 35.89 38.85 5.76
C LEU A 200 37.13 39.41 6.49
N GLY A 201 37.30 40.73 6.54
CA GLY A 201 38.53 41.35 7.03
C GLY A 201 39.60 41.34 5.95
N SER A 202 39.22 41.68 4.71
CA SER A 202 40.14 41.68 3.58
C SER A 202 41.21 42.77 3.73
N ALA A 203 42.42 42.50 3.20
CA ALA A 203 43.55 43.41 3.38
C ALA A 203 43.35 44.81 2.78
N ASN A 204 42.57 44.91 1.69
CA ASN A 204 42.34 46.17 0.96
C ASN A 204 40.90 46.66 1.06
N GLY A 205 40.06 45.98 1.84
CA GLY A 205 38.64 46.29 2.02
C GLY A 205 37.75 45.98 0.83
N THR A 206 36.45 45.92 1.12
CA THR A 206 35.36 45.82 0.15
C THR A 206 34.54 47.10 0.15
N PHE A 207 34.10 47.54 -1.03
CA PHE A 207 33.27 48.73 -1.22
C PHE A 207 32.06 48.38 -2.07
N VAL A 208 30.91 48.96 -1.74
CA VAL A 208 29.68 48.86 -2.53
C VAL A 208 29.22 50.27 -2.84
N ASN A 209 29.07 50.59 -4.13
CA ASN A 209 28.71 51.94 -4.62
C ASN A 209 29.55 53.03 -3.92
N ASP A 210 30.88 52.86 -3.97
CA ASP A 210 31.91 53.72 -3.36
C ASP A 210 31.89 53.84 -1.82
N THR A 211 30.99 53.13 -1.14
CA THR A 211 30.95 53.09 0.33
C THR A 211 31.72 51.89 0.85
N MET A 212 32.70 52.11 1.73
CA MET A 212 33.47 51.02 2.36
C MET A 212 32.59 50.22 3.32
N LEU A 213 32.64 48.89 3.23
CA LEU A 213 31.93 48.01 4.14
C LEU A 213 32.67 47.88 5.46
N MET A 214 31.90 47.76 6.55
CA MET A 214 32.46 47.28 7.81
C MET A 214 32.71 45.76 7.72
N PRO A 215 33.92 45.29 8.07
CA PRO A 215 34.21 43.85 8.11
C PRO A 215 33.19 43.07 8.95
N HIS A 216 32.89 41.86 8.51
CA HIS A 216 31.97 40.91 9.15
C HIS A 216 30.53 41.40 9.32
N THR A 217 30.15 42.50 8.66
CA THR A 217 28.79 43.05 8.70
C THR A 217 28.09 42.81 7.35
N PRO A 218 27.01 42.01 7.31
CA PRO A 218 26.25 41.80 6.08
C PRO A 218 25.64 43.10 5.56
N THR A 219 25.98 43.45 4.32
CA THR A 219 25.47 44.65 3.65
C THR A 219 24.63 44.24 2.45
N VAL A 220 23.48 44.88 2.27
CA VAL A 220 22.58 44.61 1.13
C VAL A 220 23.27 44.98 -0.18
N LEU A 221 23.18 44.10 -1.17
CA LEU A 221 23.75 44.30 -2.50
C LEU A 221 22.65 44.26 -3.56
N PRO A 222 21.98 45.39 -3.85
CA PRO A 222 20.97 45.45 -4.91
C PRO A 222 21.55 45.10 -6.29
N GLU A 223 20.71 44.63 -7.21
CA GLU A 223 21.10 44.49 -8.61
C GLU A 223 21.58 45.83 -9.18
N GLY A 224 22.62 45.78 -10.02
CA GLY A 224 23.26 46.95 -10.61
C GLY A 224 24.32 47.60 -9.72
N SER A 225 24.48 47.13 -8.48
CA SER A 225 25.49 47.67 -7.57
C SER A 225 26.90 47.37 -8.05
N VAL A 226 27.76 48.38 -7.97
CA VAL A 226 29.18 48.29 -8.25
C VAL A 226 29.90 47.86 -6.97
N VAL A 227 30.54 46.70 -7.02
CA VAL A 227 31.35 46.14 -5.94
C VAL A 227 32.82 46.30 -6.30
N ARG A 228 33.58 46.87 -5.37
CA ARG A 228 35.03 46.96 -5.49
C ARG A 228 35.71 46.18 -4.37
N LEU A 229 36.49 45.17 -4.73
CA LEU A 229 37.27 44.30 -3.85
C LEU A 229 38.75 44.70 -4.00
N GLY A 230 39.28 45.48 -3.06
CA GLY A 230 40.55 46.20 -3.28
C GLY A 230 40.46 47.17 -4.48
N ALA A 231 41.22 46.93 -5.54
CA ALA A 231 41.13 47.68 -6.80
C ALA A 231 40.31 46.97 -7.89
N PHE A 232 39.86 45.74 -7.64
CA PHE A 232 39.10 44.94 -8.60
C PHE A 232 37.61 45.31 -8.58
N VAL A 233 37.02 45.64 -9.73
CA VAL A 233 35.65 46.16 -9.83
C VAL A 233 34.76 45.20 -10.61
N VAL A 234 33.59 44.90 -10.04
CA VAL A 234 32.54 44.09 -10.67
C VAL A 234 31.16 44.71 -10.41
N THR A 235 30.20 44.42 -11.28
CA THR A 235 28.79 44.83 -11.11
C THR A 235 27.91 43.60 -10.98
N LEU A 236 27.04 43.56 -9.97
CA LEU A 236 26.03 42.51 -9.86
C LEU A 236 24.94 42.74 -10.91
N ARG A 237 24.67 41.75 -11.76
CA ARG A 237 23.62 41.84 -12.80
C ARG A 237 22.75 40.59 -12.78
N SER A 238 21.45 40.76 -13.01
CA SER A 238 20.61 39.65 -13.43
C SER A 238 20.93 39.31 -14.90
N MET A 239 20.90 38.02 -15.20
CA MET A 239 20.98 37.44 -16.52
C MET A 239 19.59 36.91 -16.87
N SER A 240 19.21 37.02 -18.14
CA SER A 240 17.98 36.41 -18.65
C SER A 240 17.91 34.93 -18.24
N PRO A 241 16.75 34.45 -17.77
CA PRO A 241 16.66 33.16 -17.10
C PRO A 241 17.05 32.02 -18.06
N SER A 242 18.14 31.33 -17.74
CA SER A 242 18.67 30.21 -18.54
C SER A 242 18.86 28.96 -17.69
N LYS A 243 17.85 28.56 -16.91
CA LYS A 243 17.62 27.14 -16.56
C LYS A 243 16.34 26.94 -15.76
N THR A 244 15.44 26.13 -16.30
CA THR A 244 14.37 25.48 -15.56
C THR A 244 15.00 24.33 -14.77
N VAL A 245 15.15 24.48 -13.46
CA VAL A 245 15.49 23.35 -12.59
C VAL A 245 14.17 22.65 -12.25
N ARG A 246 14.03 21.39 -12.68
CA ARG A 246 13.01 20.49 -12.14
C ARG A 246 13.61 19.85 -10.90
N LEU A 247 12.96 20.04 -9.75
CA LEU A 247 13.24 19.26 -8.54
C LEU A 247 12.81 17.81 -8.75
#